data_AF-X1Q309-F1
#
_entry.id   AF-X1Q309-F1
#
_cell.length_a   1.000
_cell.length_b   1.000
_cell.length_c   1.000
_cell.angle_alpha   90.00
_cell.angle_beta   90.00
_cell.angle_gamma   90.00
#
_symmetry.space_group_name_H-M   'P 1'
#
loop_
_entity.id
_entity.type
_entity.pdbx_description
1 polymer ?
#
loop_
_entity_poly.entity_id
_entity_poly.type
_entity_poly.pdbx_seq_one_letter_code
_entity_poly.pdbx_strand_id
1 'polypeptide(L)'
;MKDWTPPDHWLKITTIDAHTEGEPFRVITGGFPELPGENILARRRYVKESLDHLRKALMWEPRGHADMYGCIVTRPVTPEADIGVLFMHNEGF
;
A
#
# COMPACT_ATOMS: atom_id res chain seq x y z
N MET A 1 22.52 0.39 13.90
CA MET A 1 21.37 -0.13 13.12
C MET A 1 21.24 0.48 11.73
N LYS A 2 21.81 1.65 11.41
CA LYS A 2 21.70 2.23 10.05
C LYS A 2 22.37 1.38 8.96
N ASP A 3 23.39 0.60 9.32
CA ASP A 3 24.17 -0.22 8.37
C ASP A 3 23.80 -1.71 8.39
N TRP A 4 22.68 -2.06 9.03
CA TRP A 4 22.18 -3.44 8.98
C TRP A 4 21.38 -3.65 7.70
N THR A 5 21.67 -4.74 6.99
CA THR A 5 20.96 -5.12 5.77
C THR A 5 20.17 -6.41 6.03
N PRO A 6 18.84 -6.41 5.81
CA PRO A 6 18.06 -7.65 5.89
C PRO A 6 18.46 -8.61 4.78
N PRO A 7 18.28 -9.93 4.97
CA PRO A 7 18.46 -10.91 3.90
C PRO A 7 17.65 -10.57 2.65
N ASP A 8 18.19 -10.84 1.47
CA ASP A 8 17.56 -10.45 0.19
C ASP A 8 16.21 -11.11 -0.08
N HIS A 9 15.98 -12.29 0.50
CA HIS A 9 14.72 -13.02 0.35
C HIS A 9 13.58 -12.46 1.22
N TRP A 10 13.84 -11.47 2.07
CA TRP A 10 12.80 -10.80 2.85
C TRP A 10 12.03 -9.81 2.00
N LEU A 11 10.70 -9.80 2.17
CA LEU A 11 9.86 -8.77 1.57
C LEU A 11 10.21 -7.40 2.15
N LYS A 12 10.55 -6.46 1.28
CA LYS A 12 10.88 -5.07 1.62
C LYS A 12 9.85 -4.16 1.00
N ILE A 13 8.98 -3.56 1.81
CA ILE A 13 8.03 -2.54 1.37
C ILE A 13 8.55 -1.18 1.85
N THR A 14 8.67 -0.24 0.93
CA THR A 14 9.07 1.15 1.24
C THR A 14 7.85 2.03 1.31
N THR A 15 7.82 2.94 2.29
CA THR A 15 6.71 3.86 2.50
C THR A 15 7.19 5.27 2.79
N ILE A 16 6.35 6.24 2.47
CA ILE A 16 6.42 7.60 3.01
C ILE A 16 5.18 7.77 3.87
N ASP A 17 5.36 8.02 5.16
CA ASP A 17 4.27 8.31 6.09
C ASP A 17 4.15 9.83 6.27
N ALA A 18 2.91 10.32 6.21
CA ALA A 18 2.56 11.72 6.38
C ALA A 18 1.30 11.82 7.27
N HIS A 19 0.87 13.05 7.58
CA HIS A 19 -0.43 13.27 8.21
C HIS A 19 -1.17 14.44 7.57
N THR A 20 -2.50 14.38 7.60
CA THR A 20 -3.38 15.48 7.23
C THR A 20 -4.26 15.79 8.42
N GLU A 21 -4.04 16.94 9.06
CA GLU A 21 -4.75 17.35 10.30
C GLU A 21 -4.71 16.33 11.44
N GLY A 22 -3.74 15.41 11.43
CA GLY A 22 -3.53 14.40 12.47
C GLY A 22 -3.90 12.98 12.04
N GLU A 23 -4.66 12.84 10.94
CA GLU A 23 -4.93 11.53 10.36
C GLU A 23 -3.67 11.01 9.66
N PRO A 24 -3.16 9.81 10.02
CA PRO A 24 -1.95 9.25 9.42
C PRO A 24 -2.23 8.76 8.00
N PHE A 25 -1.27 8.94 7.10
CA PHE A 25 -1.36 8.49 5.72
C PHE A 25 -0.06 7.87 5.24
N ARG A 26 -0.08 6.55 5.03
CA ARG A 26 1.04 5.74 4.57
C ARG A 26 0.98 5.54 3.06
N VAL A 27 1.90 6.17 2.33
CA VAL A 27 2.06 6.03 0.87
C VAL A 27 3.03 4.90 0.58
N ILE A 28 2.57 3.83 -0.07
CA ILE A 28 3.45 2.73 -0.49
C ILE A 28 4.22 3.14 -1.76
N THR A 29 5.55 3.22 -1.66
CA THR A 29 6.43 3.70 -2.74
C THR A 29 7.15 2.59 -3.49
N GLY A 30 7.20 1.38 -2.96
CA GLY A 30 7.87 0.26 -3.61
C GLY A 30 7.80 -1.04 -2.82
N GLY A 31 8.02 -2.16 -3.50
CA GLY A 31 7.98 -3.51 -2.93
C GLY A 31 6.59 -4.16 -2.88
N PHE A 32 5.53 -3.43 -3.24
CA PHE A 32 4.21 -4.01 -3.43
C PHE A 32 4.15 -4.75 -4.79
N PRO A 33 3.48 -5.92 -4.89
CA PRO A 33 3.31 -6.62 -6.16
C PRO A 33 2.62 -5.77 -7.22
N GLU A 34 2.91 -6.03 -8.49
CA GLU A 34 2.18 -5.39 -9.59
C GLU A 34 0.70 -5.82 -9.58
N LEU A 35 -0.19 -4.87 -9.87
CA LEU A 35 -1.64 -5.09 -9.77
C LEU A 35 -2.24 -5.33 -11.16
N PRO A 36 -2.68 -6.55 -11.48
CA PRO A 36 -3.36 -6.83 -12.73
C PRO A 36 -4.75 -6.17 -12.77
N GLY A 37 -5.21 -5.87 -13.98
CA GLY A 37 -6.53 -5.33 -14.23
C GLY A 37 -6.50 -4.02 -15.04
N GLU A 38 -7.47 -3.91 -15.94
CA GLU A 38 -7.59 -2.79 -16.90
C GLU A 38 -8.14 -1.51 -16.27
N ASN A 39 -8.72 -1.59 -15.07
CA ASN A 39 -9.26 -0.45 -14.34
C ASN A 39 -9.01 -0.55 -12.83
N ILE A 40 -9.20 0.56 -12.13
CA ILE A 40 -8.96 0.66 -10.68
C ILE A 40 -9.82 -0.34 -9.88
N LEU A 41 -11.07 -0.57 -10.27
CA LEU A 41 -11.95 -1.51 -9.58
C LEU A 41 -11.49 -2.98 -9.74
N ALA A 42 -10.97 -3.35 -10.91
CA ALA A 42 -10.39 -4.67 -11.15
C ALA A 42 -9.15 -4.89 -10.28
N ARG A 43 -8.26 -3.89 -10.21
CA ARG A 43 -7.10 -3.93 -9.31
C ARG A 43 -7.53 -4.02 -7.85
N ARG A 44 -8.51 -3.23 -7.41
CA ARG A 44 -9.06 -3.29 -6.05
C ARG A 44 -9.58 -4.70 -5.69
N ARG A 45 -10.34 -5.34 -6.60
CA ARG A 45 -10.81 -6.72 -6.40
C ARG A 45 -9.63 -7.68 -6.24
N TYR A 46 -8.66 -7.61 -7.14
CA TYR A 46 -7.46 -8.45 -7.07
C TYR A 46 -6.72 -8.30 -5.74
N VAL A 47 -6.43 -7.07 -5.31
CA VAL A 47 -5.69 -6.84 -4.06
C VAL A 47 -6.50 -7.34 -2.86
N LYS A 48 -7.81 -7.09 -2.83
CA LYS A 48 -8.69 -7.59 -1.77
C LYS A 48 -8.71 -9.12 -1.68
N GLU A 49 -8.77 -9.79 -2.83
CA GLU A 49 -8.90 -11.26 -2.89
C GLU A 49 -7.57 -11.98 -2.69
N SER A 50 -6.47 -11.40 -3.18
CA SER A 50 -5.17 -12.08 -3.27
C SER A 50 -4.10 -11.51 -2.33
N LEU A 51 -4.18 -10.25 -1.94
CA LEU A 51 -3.11 -9.51 -1.27
C LEU A 51 -3.54 -8.83 0.05
N ASP A 52 -4.71 -9.15 0.62
CA ASP A 52 -5.17 -8.56 1.89
C ASP A 52 -4.19 -8.81 3.06
N HIS A 53 -3.39 -9.87 3.00
CA HIS A 53 -2.33 -10.13 3.98
C HIS A 53 -1.27 -9.01 4.02
N LEU A 54 -0.97 -8.37 2.88
CA LEU A 54 -0.04 -7.23 2.82
C LEU A 54 -0.68 -5.98 3.43
N ARG A 55 -1.97 -5.76 3.18
CA ARG A 55 -2.73 -4.68 3.84
C ARG A 55 -2.67 -4.84 5.35
N LYS A 56 -2.99 -6.03 5.88
CA LYS A 56 -2.89 -6.33 7.32
C LYS A 56 -1.49 -6.06 7.84
N ALA A 57 -0.45 -6.53 7.14
CA ALA A 57 0.93 -6.32 7.54
C ALA A 57 1.35 -4.84 7.61
N LEU A 58 0.71 -3.96 6.82
CA LEU A 58 1.01 -2.54 6.70
C LEU A 58 0.09 -1.64 7.56
N MET A 59 -1.16 -2.03 7.77
CA MET A 59 -2.16 -1.24 8.50
C MET A 59 -2.29 -1.67 9.96
N TRP A 60 -2.21 -2.96 10.26
CA TRP A 60 -2.35 -3.46 11.63
C TRP A 60 -1.04 -3.35 12.41
N GLU A 61 -1.18 -3.42 13.73
CA GLU A 61 -0.03 -3.66 14.60
C GLU A 61 0.73 -4.93 14.18
N PRO A 62 2.07 -4.95 14.29
CA PRO A 62 2.92 -3.96 14.98
C PRO A 62 3.45 -2.82 14.08
N ARG A 63 3.11 -2.78 12.78
CA ARG A 63 3.67 -1.79 11.84
C ARG A 63 2.78 -0.58 11.62
N GLY A 64 1.48 -0.75 11.81
CA GLY A 64 0.50 0.32 11.90
C GLY A 64 -0.18 0.31 13.27
N HIS A 65 -1.45 0.70 13.30
CA HIS A 65 -2.32 0.75 14.47
C HIS A 65 -3.79 0.76 14.00
N ALA A 66 -4.73 0.74 14.95
CA ALA A 66 -6.18 0.64 14.64
C ALA A 66 -6.67 1.71 13.65
N ASP A 67 -6.09 2.90 13.71
CA ASP A 67 -6.46 4.07 12.89
C ASP A 67 -5.46 4.35 11.75
N MET A 68 -4.60 3.38 11.39
CA MET A 68 -3.68 3.56 10.25
C MET A 68 -4.44 3.57 8.92
N TYR A 69 -4.14 4.56 8.09
CA TYR A 69 -4.67 4.72 6.74
C TYR A 69 -3.52 4.79 5.73
N GLY A 70 -3.75 4.36 4.49
CA GLY A 70 -2.72 4.46 3.47
C GLY A 70 -3.21 4.19 2.05
N CYS A 71 -2.26 4.16 1.12
CA CYS A 71 -2.56 3.87 -0.27
C CYS A 71 -1.44 3.15 -1.02
N ILE A 72 -1.84 2.41 -2.06
CA ILE A 72 -0.96 1.85 -3.07
C ILE A 72 -0.99 2.79 -4.29
N VAL A 73 0.19 3.28 -4.70
CA VAL A 73 0.36 4.01 -5.96
C VAL A 73 0.44 3.02 -7.11
N THR A 74 -0.31 3.26 -8.17
CA THR A 74 -0.40 2.39 -9.35
C THR A 74 -0.22 3.20 -10.63
N ARG A 75 0.05 2.52 -11.75
CA ARG A 75 0.01 3.16 -13.07
C ARG A 75 -1.38 3.76 -13.34
N PRO A 76 -1.49 4.90 -14.03
CA PRO A 76 -2.79 5.42 -14.44
C PRO A 76 -3.53 4.42 -15.35
N VAL A 77 -4.87 4.51 -15.39
CA VAL A 77 -5.74 3.70 -16.28
C VAL A 77 -6.45 4.54 -17.33
N THR A 78 -6.27 5.87 -17.28
CA THR A 78 -6.75 6.83 -18.29
C THR A 78 -5.57 7.65 -18.80
N PRO A 79 -5.59 8.13 -20.05
CA PRO A 79 -4.47 8.87 -20.64
C PRO A 79 -4.10 10.17 -19.92
N GLU A 80 -5.08 10.83 -19.29
CA GLU A 80 -4.91 12.15 -18.65
C GLU A 80 -4.47 12.07 -17.19
N ALA A 81 -4.48 10.88 -16.58
CA ALA A 81 -4.12 10.72 -15.18
C ALA A 81 -2.60 10.55 -15.02
N ASP A 82 -2.01 11.25 -14.06
CA ASP A 82 -0.59 11.08 -13.72
C ASP A 82 -0.34 9.72 -13.03
N ILE A 83 -1.22 9.35 -12.10
CA ILE A 83 -1.16 8.12 -11.30
C ILE A 83 -2.55 7.56 -11.01
N GLY A 84 -2.61 6.27 -10.68
CA GLY A 84 -3.78 5.65 -10.04
C GLY A 84 -3.50 5.40 -8.56
N VAL A 85 -4.55 5.40 -7.73
CA VAL A 85 -4.42 5.17 -6.28
C VAL A 85 -5.46 4.16 -5.80
N LEU A 86 -5.06 3.25 -4.93
CA LEU A 86 -5.96 2.40 -4.14
C LEU A 86 -5.75 2.68 -2.66
N PHE A 87 -6.78 3.23 -2.01
CA PHE A 87 -6.77 3.45 -0.56
C PHE A 87 -6.97 2.14 0.20
N MET A 88 -6.48 2.11 1.44
CA MET A 88 -6.65 1.00 2.35
C MET A 88 -6.62 1.48 3.81
N HIS A 89 -7.35 0.77 4.66
CA HIS A 89 -7.44 1.03 6.10
C HIS A 89 -7.48 -0.29 6.87
N ASN A 90 -7.76 -0.23 8.17
CA ASN A 90 -7.81 -1.38 9.07
C ASN A 90 -8.77 -2.53 8.64
N GLU A 91 -9.85 -2.23 7.93
CA GLU A 91 -10.89 -3.20 7.54
C GLU A 91 -10.88 -3.59 6.06
N GLY A 92 -10.12 -2.90 5.19
CA GLY A 92 -10.09 -3.26 3.77
C GLY A 92 -9.51 -2.20 2.83
N PHE A 93 -10.00 -2.27 1.59
CA PHE A 93 -9.70 -1.41 0.44
C PHE A 93 -10.98 -0.74 -0.05
#